data_AF-K8E7H0-F1
#
_entry.id   AF-K8E7H0-F1
#
_cell.length_a   1.000
_cell.length_b   1.000
_cell.length_c   1.000
_cell.angle_alpha   90.00
_cell.angle_beta   90.00
_cell.angle_gamma   90.00
#
_symmetry.space_group_name_H-M   'P 1'
#
loop_
_entity.id
_entity.type
_entity.pdbx_description
1 polymer ?
#
loop_
_entity_poly.entity_id
_entity_poly.type
_entity_poly.pdbx_seq_one_letter_code
_entity_poly.pdbx_strand_id
1 'polypeptide(L)'
;MEIIKLIGILIILVGFIFKFDTIAVVLVAALATALVSGISFTEFLALLGEAFVSNRLVTLFLLTLPMIGLSERFGLRQQAVVIIEKIKNLTPA
;
A
#
# COMPACT_ATOMS: atom_id res chain seq x y z
N MET A 1 -33.21 7.64 1.66
CA MET A 1 -32.03 8.38 2.17
C MET A 1 -30.77 7.51 2.27
N GLU A 2 -30.77 6.26 1.78
CA GLU A 2 -29.58 5.37 1.84
C GLU A 2 -28.63 5.53 0.65
N ILE A 3 -29.16 5.86 -0.54
CA ILE A 3 -28.39 6.01 -1.79
C ILE A 3 -27.29 7.08 -1.68
N ILE A 4 -27.50 8.12 -0.86
CA ILE A 4 -26.55 9.23 -0.73
C ILE A 4 -25.22 8.77 -0.12
N LYS A 5 -25.21 7.68 0.65
CA LYS A 5 -24.00 7.08 1.20
C LYS A 5 -23.11 6.44 0.14
N LEU A 6 -23.64 6.14 -1.05
CA LEU A 6 -22.88 5.58 -2.17
C LEU A 6 -22.25 6.68 -3.06
N ILE A 7 -22.27 7.95 -2.64
CA ILE A 7 -21.67 9.06 -3.40
C ILE A 7 -20.19 8.84 -3.73
N GLY A 8 -19.45 8.13 -2.86
CA GLY A 8 -18.06 7.77 -3.10
C GLY A 8 -17.85 6.97 -4.39
N ILE A 9 -18.79 6.09 -4.76
CA ILE A 9 -18.70 5.29 -5.99
C ILE A 9 -18.79 6.20 -7.22
N LEU A 10 -19.68 7.20 -7.20
CA LEU A 10 -19.78 8.18 -8.27
C LEU A 10 -18.49 9.01 -8.40
N ILE A 11 -17.89 9.40 -7.28
CA ILE A 11 -16.61 10.12 -7.26
C ILE A 11 -15.49 9.28 -7.88
N ILE A 12 -15.43 7.98 -7.56
CA ILE A 12 -14.44 7.06 -8.14
C ILE A 12 -14.63 6.93 -9.65
N LEU A 13 -15.87 6.71 -10.11
CA LEU A 13 -16.18 6.58 -11.53
C LEU A 13 -15.77 7.82 -12.31
N VAL A 14 -16.18 8.99 -11.83
CA VAL A 14 -15.84 10.28 -12.45
C VAL A 14 -14.32 10.50 -12.43
N GLY A 15 -13.66 10.27 -11.30
CA GLY A 15 -12.21 10.45 -11.16
C GLY A 15 -11.39 9.56 -12.10
N PHE A 16 -11.81 8.31 -12.30
CA PHE A 16 -11.16 7.39 -13.23
C PHE A 16 -11.46 7.71 -14.70
N ILE A 17 -12.65 8.20 -15.04
CA ILE A 17 -12.96 8.69 -16.40
C ILE A 17 -12.01 9.84 -16.77
N PHE A 18 -11.77 10.76 -15.84
CA PHE A 18 -10.83 11.87 -16.04
C PHE A 18 -9.35 11.49 -15.87
N LYS A 19 -9.04 10.22 -15.57
CA LYS A 19 -7.68 9.69 -15.38
C LYS A 19 -6.87 10.45 -14.32
N PHE A 20 -7.53 10.90 -13.26
CA PHE A 20 -6.83 11.49 -12.13
C PHE A 20 -6.04 10.44 -11.35
N ASP A 21 -5.11 10.89 -10.52
CA ASP A 21 -4.32 10.01 -9.66
C ASP A 21 -5.23 9.10 -8.82
N THR A 22 -4.99 7.80 -8.95
CA THR A 22 -5.84 6.76 -8.36
C THR A 22 -5.95 6.91 -6.85
N ILE A 23 -4.83 7.23 -6.18
CA ILE A 23 -4.79 7.35 -4.72
C ILE A 23 -5.59 8.57 -4.27
N ALA A 24 -5.38 9.72 -4.93
CA ALA A 24 -6.12 10.95 -4.64
C ALA A 24 -7.64 10.76 -4.82
N VAL A 25 -8.07 10.13 -5.92
CA VAL A 25 -9.49 9.85 -6.19
C VAL A 25 -10.11 8.97 -5.09
N VAL A 26 -9.43 7.89 -4.73
CA VAL A 26 -9.92 6.96 -3.69
C VAL A 26 -10.01 7.64 -2.33
N LEU A 27 -9.01 8.45 -1.96
CA LEU A 27 -9.03 9.19 -0.69
C LEU A 27 -10.17 10.21 -0.62
N VAL A 28 -10.40 10.98 -1.70
CA VAL A 28 -11.50 11.95 -1.77
C VAL A 28 -12.85 11.25 -1.71
N ALA A 29 -13.01 10.13 -2.40
CA ALA A 29 -14.24 9.34 -2.36
C ALA A 29 -14.53 8.76 -0.97
N ALA A 30 -13.49 8.23 -0.30
CA ALA A 30 -13.60 7.71 1.06
C ALA A 30 -13.96 8.82 2.06
N LEU A 31 -13.32 9.99 1.95
CA LEU A 31 -13.62 11.15 2.77
C LEU A 31 -15.06 11.64 2.56
N ALA A 32 -15.49 11.81 1.32
CA ALA A 32 -16.86 12.22 0.98
C ALA A 32 -17.90 11.23 1.54
N THR A 33 -17.62 9.92 1.46
CA THR A 33 -18.49 8.88 2.01
C THR A 33 -18.57 8.94 3.52
N ALA A 34 -17.44 9.17 4.20
CA ALA A 34 -17.39 9.32 5.65
C ALA A 34 -18.18 10.55 6.13
N LEU A 35 -18.01 11.70 5.48
CA LEU A 35 -18.75 12.93 5.80
C LEU A 35 -20.26 12.74 5.64
N VAL A 36 -20.69 12.13 4.54
CA VAL A 36 -22.12 11.87 4.27
C VAL A 36 -22.69 10.83 5.23
N SER A 37 -21.86 9.91 5.73
CA SER A 37 -22.26 8.90 6.72
C SER A 37 -22.33 9.45 8.15
N GLY A 38 -21.96 10.72 8.38
CA GLY A 38 -21.93 11.34 9.71
C GLY A 38 -20.74 10.90 10.58
N ILE A 39 -19.73 10.28 9.98
CA ILE A 39 -18.52 9.82 10.67
C ILE A 39 -17.62 11.03 10.92
N SER A 40 -17.11 11.16 12.14
CA SER A 40 -16.19 12.24 12.50
C SER A 40 -14.85 12.12 11.76
N PHE A 41 -14.16 13.24 11.52
CA PHE A 41 -12.87 13.20 10.82
C PHE A 41 -11.83 12.32 11.52
N THR A 42 -11.80 12.33 12.85
CA THR A 42 -10.92 11.48 13.67
C THR A 42 -11.23 9.99 13.51
N GLU A 43 -12.52 9.64 13.46
CA GLU A 43 -12.97 8.25 13.29
C GLU A 43 -12.72 7.77 11.85
N PHE A 44 -12.87 8.64 10.86
CA PHE A 44 -12.43 8.37 9.50
C PHE A 44 -10.93 8.05 9.42
N LEU A 45 -10.08 8.84 10.09
CA LEU A 45 -8.64 8.57 10.16
C LEU A 45 -8.34 7.23 10.84
N ALA A 46 -9.08 6.89 11.90
CA ALA A 46 -8.96 5.60 12.56
C ALA A 46 -9.34 4.43 11.64
N LEU A 47 -10.48 4.53 10.95
CA LEU A 47 -10.95 3.53 9.98
C LEU A 47 -9.99 3.35 8.81
N LEU A 48 -9.44 4.46 8.29
CA LEU A 48 -8.39 4.38 7.27
C LEU A 48 -7.18 3.61 7.79
N GLY A 49 -6.67 3.95 8.98
CA GLY A 49 -5.55 3.27 9.61
C GLY A 49 -5.81 1.78 9.82
N GLU A 50 -6.99 1.43 10.36
CA GLU A 50 -7.41 0.04 10.57
C GLU A 50 -7.49 -0.74 9.26
N ALA A 51 -7.98 -0.13 8.18
CA ALA A 51 -8.01 -0.75 6.85
C ALA A 51 -6.59 -1.06 6.32
N PHE A 52 -5.63 -0.14 6.52
CA PHE A 52 -4.23 -0.37 6.13
C PHE A 52 -3.54 -1.46 6.95
N VAL A 53 -3.82 -1.54 8.25
CA VAL A 53 -3.25 -2.57 9.14
C VAL A 53 -3.89 -3.94 8.86
N SER A 54 -5.21 -3.97 8.68
CA SER A 54 -5.94 -5.20 8.34
C SER A 54 -5.49 -5.77 7.01
N ASN A 55 -5.20 -4.91 6.04
CA ASN A 55 -4.64 -5.29 4.74
C ASN A 55 -3.12 -5.10 4.67
N ARG A 56 -2.39 -5.40 5.76
CA ARG A 56 -0.93 -5.22 5.87
C ARG A 56 -0.13 -5.81 4.72
N LEU A 57 -0.64 -6.84 4.02
CA LEU A 57 0.04 -7.42 2.87
C LEU A 57 0.27 -6.40 1.75
N VAL A 58 -0.70 -5.52 1.52
CA VAL A 58 -0.59 -4.43 0.55
C VAL A 58 0.39 -3.37 1.02
N THR A 59 0.58 -3.21 2.32
CA THR A 59 1.44 -2.19 2.95
C THR A 59 2.86 -2.67 3.22
N LEU A 60 3.10 -4.00 3.22
CA LEU A 60 4.39 -4.63 3.56
C LEU A 60 5.53 -4.16 2.66
N PHE A 61 5.27 -3.81 1.39
CA PHE A 61 6.31 -3.32 0.49
C PHE A 61 7.03 -2.08 1.05
N LEU A 62 6.33 -1.23 1.83
CA LEU A 62 6.91 -0.06 2.48
C LEU A 62 7.97 -0.43 3.52
N LEU A 63 7.89 -1.63 4.12
CA LEU A 63 8.92 -2.17 5.01
C LEU A 63 9.99 -2.94 4.22
N THR A 64 9.59 -3.69 3.21
CA THR A 64 10.50 -4.47 2.38
C THR A 64 11.54 -3.59 1.67
N LEU A 65 11.14 -2.44 1.12
CA LEU A 65 12.06 -1.52 0.44
C LEU A 65 13.21 -1.01 1.33
N PRO A 66 12.95 -0.39 2.51
CA PRO A 66 14.03 0.04 3.40
C PRO A 66 14.80 -1.14 3.98
N MET A 67 14.17 -2.29 4.24
CA MET A 67 14.89 -3.50 4.63
C MET A 67 15.91 -3.91 3.57
N ILE A 68 15.51 -3.99 2.30
CA ILE A 68 16.42 -4.31 1.18
C ILE A 68 17.53 -3.26 1.09
N GLY A 69 17.17 -1.97 1.12
CA GLY A 69 18.16 -0.89 1.03
C GLY A 69 19.17 -0.93 2.17
N LEU A 70 18.74 -1.26 3.39
CA LEU A 70 19.63 -1.45 4.52
C LEU A 70 20.52 -2.67 4.31
N SER A 71 19.94 -3.80 3.91
CA SER A 71 20.68 -5.03 3.66
C SER A 71 21.75 -4.86 2.58
N GLU A 72 21.42 -4.23 1.47
CA GLU A 72 22.37 -3.94 0.39
C GLU A 72 23.46 -2.96 0.85
N ARG A 73 23.11 -1.91 1.62
CA ARG A 73 24.09 -0.96 2.17
C ARG A 73 25.10 -1.62 3.11
N PHE A 74 24.69 -2.63 3.87
CA PHE A 74 25.57 -3.41 4.75
C PHE A 74 26.30 -4.55 4.05
N GLY A 75 26.19 -4.65 2.73
CA GLY A 75 26.96 -5.63 1.97
C GLY A 75 26.38 -7.03 1.95
N LEU A 76 25.13 -7.24 2.39
CA LEU A 76 24.52 -8.58 2.40
C LEU A 76 24.47 -9.20 1.01
N ARG A 77 24.28 -8.37 -0.02
CA ARG A 77 24.33 -8.81 -1.42
C ARG A 77 25.71 -9.35 -1.81
N GLN A 78 26.78 -8.65 -1.42
CA GLN A 78 28.16 -9.06 -1.68
C GLN A 78 28.48 -10.35 -0.92
N GLN A 79 28.07 -10.44 0.34
CA GLN A 79 28.26 -11.65 1.15
C GLN A 79 27.51 -12.86 0.56
N ALA A 80 26.29 -12.66 0.04
CA ALA A 80 25.53 -13.71 -0.62
C ALA A 80 26.27 -14.24 -1.86
N VAL A 81 26.85 -13.37 -2.69
CA VAL A 81 27.66 -13.78 -3.86
C VAL A 81 28.85 -14.64 -3.44
N VAL A 82 29.62 -14.20 -2.43
CA VAL A 82 30.79 -14.96 -1.92
C VAL A 82 30.38 -16.35 -1.42
N ILE A 83 29.23 -16.47 -0.74
CA ILE A 83 28.73 -17.75 -0.24
C ILE A 83 28.33 -18.66 -1.40
N ILE A 84 27.61 -18.14 -2.39
CA ILE A 84 27.20 -18.89 -3.58
C ILE A 84 28.42 -19.39 -4.37
N GLU A 85 29.44 -18.55 -4.55
CA GLU A 85 30.70 -18.92 -5.21
C GLU A 85 31.43 -20.05 -4.47
N LYS A 86 31.45 -20.04 -3.14
CA LYS A 86 32.04 -21.12 -2.33
C LYS A 86 31.30 -22.45 -2.48
N ILE A 87 29.99 -22.41 -2.69
CA ILE A 87 29.14 -23.60 -2.87
C ILE A 87 29.24 -24.15 -4.31
N LYS A 88 29.66 -23.32 -5.28
CA LYS A 88 29.69 -23.67 -6.72
C LYS A 88 30.54 -24.90 -7.07
N ASN A 89 31.47 -25.31 -6.20
CA ASN A 89 32.24 -26.55 -6.32
C ASN A 89 31.44 -27.83 -6.01
N LEU A 90 30.13 -27.75 -5.72
CA LEU A 90 29.24 -28.90 -5.47
C LEU A 90 28.33 -29.26 -6.66
N THR A 91 28.50 -28.59 -7.81
CA THR A 91 27.74 -28.91 -9.02
C THR A 91 28.47 -30.02 -9.79
N PRO A 92 27.83 -31.16 -10.14
CA PRO A 92 28.45 -32.15 -11.02
C PRO A 92 28.71 -31.51 -12.39
N ALA A 93 29.89 -31.76 -12.96
CA ALA A 93 30.26 -31.34 -14.31
C ALA A 93 29.37 -31.99 -15.38
#